data_AF-A0A938Z3N1-F1
#
_entry.id   AF-A0A938Z3N1-F1
#
_cell.length_a   1.000
_cell.length_b   1.000
_cell.length_c   1.000
_cell.angle_alpha   90.00
_cell.angle_beta   90.00
_cell.angle_gamma   90.00
#
_symmetry.space_group_name_H-M   'P 1'
#
loop_
_entity.id
_entity.type
_entity.pdbx_description
1 polymer ?
#
loop_
_entity_poly.entity_id
_entity_poly.type
_entity_poly.pdbx_seq_one_letter_code
_entity_poly.pdbx_strand_id
1 'polypeptide(L)'
;MKKLILSLTTVILSLATWGQQAGDKFVIKTTEAVKKTEWSLAGGDAFSDISIIKHNGDKLELFAKGYENIGAWATYDLNQIESITFTVFHKGDYQEESAAQAVKNMGLGTCFGNCLDAVDINKTMEKNSVTDFEKCWGQEPTTKSMVDFLKKNGFNSVRIAVTWFQHMKEDGTVDEAWMNRVQEVVDYVIDNGMYCILNVHHDTGADPDDKSYTHWIKADLDNYNANKTKFEYLWTQIANRFKNYDQHLVFEGYNEMLDANNTWNEPKNANSYKGLNGYAQSFVNAVRATGNNETRNLIVNTYAAACGDEVLNNLTIPTDKVSG
;
A
#
# COMPACT_ATOMS: atom_id res chain seq x y z
N MET A 1 30.39 14.96 26.00
CA MET A 1 29.55 16.18 26.11
C MET A 1 29.27 16.88 24.77
N LYS A 2 30.24 17.47 24.04
CA LYS A 2 29.95 18.20 22.77
C LYS A 2 29.33 17.35 21.63
N LYS A 3 29.57 16.03 21.60
CA LYS A 3 29.03 15.14 20.55
C LYS A 3 27.54 14.79 20.74
N LEU A 4 27.00 14.82 21.97
CA LEU A 4 25.61 14.43 22.25
C LEU A 4 24.61 15.57 21.95
N ILE A 5 25.04 16.82 22.13
CA ILE A 5 24.24 18.01 21.84
C ILE A 5 24.01 18.15 20.34
N LEU A 6 25.03 17.85 19.51
CA LEU A 6 24.89 17.89 18.06
C LEU A 6 23.90 16.84 17.55
N SER A 7 23.86 15.64 18.16
CA SER A 7 22.90 14.59 17.79
C SER A 7 21.46 14.91 18.19
N LEU A 8 21.21 15.61 19.31
CA LEU A 8 19.85 16.00 19.67
C LEU A 8 19.27 17.02 18.68
N THR A 9 20.05 18.03 18.28
CA THR A 9 19.55 19.11 17.41
C THR A 9 19.27 18.65 15.99
N THR A 10 20.07 17.73 15.43
CA THR A 10 19.84 17.21 14.06
C THR A 10 18.63 16.28 13.98
N VAL A 11 18.32 15.56 15.06
CA VAL A 11 17.25 14.56 15.10
C VAL A 11 15.87 15.18 15.38
N ILE A 12 15.80 16.24 16.19
CA ILE A 12 14.54 16.99 16.41
C ILE A 12 14.03 17.61 15.10
N LEU A 13 14.91 18.04 14.20
CA LEU A 13 14.51 18.54 12.88
C LEU A 13 13.87 17.45 12.00
N SER A 14 14.26 16.18 12.14
CA SER A 14 13.68 15.08 11.35
C SER A 14 12.27 14.67 11.81
N LEU A 15 11.93 14.92 13.08
CA LEU A 15 10.60 14.65 13.66
C LEU A 15 9.58 15.74 13.33
N ALA A 16 10.03 16.97 13.07
CA ALA A 16 9.14 18.06 12.68
C ALA A 16 8.73 17.98 11.19
N THR A 17 9.51 17.30 10.35
CA THR A 17 9.24 17.19 8.91
C THR A 17 8.23 16.09 8.55
N TRP A 18 8.01 15.12 9.45
CA TRP A 18 7.04 14.02 9.29
C TRP A 18 6.30 13.89 10.61
N GLY A 19 5.06 14.38 10.72
CA GLY A 19 4.35 14.44 12.02
C GLY A 19 4.33 13.09 12.76
N GLN A 20 4.47 13.13 14.09
CA GLN A 20 4.49 11.95 14.97
C GLN A 20 3.21 11.11 14.83
N GLN A 21 3.35 9.78 14.87
CA GLN A 21 2.25 8.82 14.74
C GLN A 21 2.23 7.77 15.86
N ALA A 22 1.05 7.18 16.07
CA ALA A 22 0.87 6.13 17.08
C ALA A 22 1.87 4.98 16.86
N GLY A 23 2.71 4.70 17.87
CA GLY A 23 3.76 3.68 17.81
C GLY A 23 5.18 4.25 17.76
N ASP A 24 5.37 5.55 17.48
CA ASP A 24 6.67 6.21 17.56
C ASP A 24 7.24 6.09 18.98
N LYS A 25 8.52 5.72 19.07
CA LYS A 25 9.20 5.43 20.34
C LYS A 25 10.54 6.12 20.42
N PHE A 26 10.99 6.33 21.65
CA PHE A 26 12.38 6.62 21.91
C PHE A 26 12.91 5.81 23.08
N VAL A 27 14.18 5.43 22.98
CA VAL A 27 14.86 4.51 23.88
C VAL A 27 16.12 5.15 24.44
N ILE A 28 16.30 5.07 25.75
CA ILE A 28 17.56 5.40 26.44
C ILE A 28 18.22 4.13 26.95
N LYS A 29 19.52 3.99 26.64
CA LYS A 29 20.39 3.00 27.26
C LYS A 29 21.39 3.71 28.18
N THR A 30 21.45 3.29 29.45
CA THR A 30 22.41 3.82 30.42
C THR A 30 23.52 2.84 30.78
N THR A 31 24.68 3.37 31.16
CA THR A 31 25.90 2.65 31.56
C THR A 31 25.74 1.88 32.88
N GLU A 32 24.98 2.43 33.83
CA GLU A 32 24.89 1.88 35.19
C GLU A 32 23.93 0.69 35.33
N ALA A 33 23.01 0.48 34.39
CA ALA A 33 21.87 -0.40 34.64
C ALA A 33 21.74 -1.62 33.72
N VAL A 34 22.48 -1.73 32.62
CA VAL A 34 22.14 -2.68 31.50
C VAL A 34 20.68 -2.50 31.01
N LYS A 35 19.98 -1.45 31.47
CA LYS A 35 18.53 -1.31 31.39
C LYS A 35 18.21 -0.37 30.24
N LYS A 36 17.49 -0.92 29.26
CA LYS A 36 16.91 -0.19 28.14
C LYS A 36 15.56 0.34 28.60
N THR A 37 15.39 1.66 28.68
CA THR A 37 14.09 2.28 29.00
C THR A 37 13.46 2.81 27.72
N GLU A 38 12.26 2.35 27.42
CA GLU A 38 11.47 2.75 26.26
C GLU A 38 10.36 3.73 26.68
N TRP A 39 10.14 4.74 25.84
CA TRP A 39 9.14 5.77 26.01
C TRP A 39 8.35 5.94 24.70
N SER A 40 7.04 6.11 24.82
CA SER A 40 6.17 6.43 23.68
C SER A 40 6.32 7.91 23.32
N LEU A 41 6.27 8.24 22.04
CA LEU A 41 6.21 9.63 21.54
C LEU A 41 4.80 9.99 21.05
N ALA A 42 4.02 9.01 20.62
CA ALA A 42 2.63 9.19 20.23
C ALA A 42 1.86 7.85 20.28
N GLY A 43 0.58 7.93 20.69
CA GLY A 43 -0.37 6.82 20.63
C GLY A 43 -0.29 5.82 21.78
N GLY A 44 0.42 6.16 22.85
CA GLY A 44 0.34 5.46 24.13
C GLY A 44 -0.84 5.91 24.98
N ASP A 45 -0.95 5.32 26.17
CA ASP A 45 -1.95 5.68 27.17
C ASP A 45 -1.79 7.15 27.61
N ALA A 46 -2.83 7.75 28.20
CA ALA A 46 -2.89 9.18 28.56
C ALA A 46 -1.75 9.71 29.46
N PHE A 47 -0.85 8.85 29.92
CA PHE A 47 0.27 9.13 30.82
C PHE A 47 1.63 8.65 30.30
N SER A 48 1.72 8.05 29.11
CA SER A 48 2.96 7.42 28.62
C SER A 48 3.66 8.15 27.47
N ASP A 49 2.96 9.04 26.77
CA ASP A 49 3.53 9.79 25.65
C ASP A 49 4.43 10.93 26.16
N ILE A 50 5.67 11.01 25.66
CA ILE A 50 6.60 12.11 25.94
C ILE A 50 6.44 13.19 24.88
N SER A 51 6.03 14.38 25.31
CA SER A 51 5.83 15.55 24.44
C SER A 51 7.04 16.46 24.36
N ILE A 52 7.89 16.50 25.41
CA ILE A 52 9.09 17.33 25.45
C ILE A 52 10.27 16.51 25.95
N ILE A 53 11.39 16.63 25.24
CA ILE A 53 12.71 16.16 25.66
C ILE A 53 13.59 17.39 25.80
N LYS A 54 14.04 17.66 27.03
CA LYS A 54 14.80 18.86 27.36
C LYS A 54 16.18 18.49 27.87
N HIS A 55 17.18 19.19 27.37
CA HIS A 55 18.52 19.18 27.94
C HIS A 55 18.65 20.30 28.98
N ASN A 56 19.05 19.96 30.21
CA ASN A 56 19.26 20.91 31.30
C ASN A 56 20.56 20.58 32.06
N GLY A 57 21.65 21.29 31.76
CA GLY A 57 22.95 21.06 32.41
C GLY A 57 23.56 19.70 32.07
N ASP A 58 23.73 18.85 33.07
CA ASP A 58 24.19 17.45 32.93
C ASP A 58 23.02 16.45 32.86
N LYS A 59 21.77 16.93 32.73
CA LYS A 59 20.57 16.11 32.75
C LYS A 59 19.80 16.14 31.42
N LEU A 60 19.21 15.00 31.09
CA LEU A 60 18.14 14.87 30.11
C LEU A 60 16.81 14.70 30.86
N GLU A 61 15.87 15.61 30.63
CA GLU A 61 14.56 15.66 31.27
C GLU A 61 13.48 15.33 30.23
N LEU A 62 12.58 14.39 30.56
CA LEU A 62 11.45 13.97 29.73
C LEU A 62 10.16 14.47 30.36
N PHE A 63 9.25 15.03 29.57
CA PHE A 63 7.96 15.53 30.04
C PHE A 63 6.83 14.77 29.36
N ALA A 64 5.90 14.27 30.17
CA ALA A 64 4.73 13.57 29.68
C ALA A 64 3.71 14.55 29.11
N LYS A 65 3.05 14.14 28.02
CA LYS A 65 2.03 14.90 27.31
C LYS A 65 0.85 15.24 28.22
N GLY A 66 0.50 16.52 28.32
CA GLY A 66 -0.57 17.02 29.19
C GLY A 66 -0.13 17.23 30.66
N TYR A 67 1.12 16.91 31.00
CA TYR A 67 1.70 17.05 32.35
C TYR A 67 3.00 17.87 32.34
N GLU A 68 3.24 18.65 31.29
CA GLU A 68 4.49 19.39 31.11
C GLU A 68 4.72 20.42 32.24
N ASN A 69 3.64 20.95 32.82
CA ASN A 69 3.69 22.01 33.83
C ASN A 69 3.97 21.52 35.26
N ILE A 70 3.97 20.20 35.51
CA ILE A 70 4.20 19.64 36.85
C ILE A 70 5.63 19.12 37.07
N GLY A 71 6.49 19.26 36.06
CA GLY A 71 7.91 18.91 36.12
C GLY A 71 8.28 17.73 35.21
N ALA A 72 9.56 17.37 35.23
CA ALA A 72 10.08 16.25 34.45
C ALA A 72 9.51 14.92 34.97
N TRP A 73 8.93 14.15 34.07
CA TRP A 73 8.42 12.80 34.33
C TRP A 73 9.55 11.80 34.57
N ALA A 74 10.66 11.98 33.85
CA ALA A 74 11.88 11.22 34.07
C ALA A 74 13.11 12.06 33.80
N THR A 75 14.19 11.78 34.54
CA THR A 75 15.45 12.51 34.47
C THR A 75 16.62 11.55 34.41
N TYR A 76 17.55 11.77 33.49
CA TYR A 76 18.73 10.95 33.26
C TYR A 76 20.00 11.79 33.35
N ASP A 77 21.04 11.27 34.01
CA ASP A 77 22.39 11.85 33.94
C ASP A 77 23.00 11.55 32.56
N LEU A 78 23.36 12.59 31.82
CA LEU A 78 23.95 12.50 30.48
C LEU A 78 25.27 11.76 30.47
N ASN A 79 26.04 11.79 31.56
CA ASN A 79 27.30 11.08 31.67
C ASN A 79 27.09 9.56 31.76
N GLN A 80 25.88 9.15 32.12
CA GLN A 80 25.48 7.76 32.21
C GLN A 80 24.69 7.29 30.99
N ILE A 81 24.48 8.11 29.96
CA ILE A 81 23.77 7.68 28.73
C ILE A 81 24.79 7.16 27.71
N GLU A 82 24.62 5.90 27.33
CA GLU A 82 25.41 5.25 26.28
C GLU A 82 24.86 5.60 24.90
N SER A 83 23.54 5.50 24.72
CA SER A 83 22.88 5.79 23.45
C SER A 83 21.43 6.26 23.65
N ILE A 84 20.98 7.09 22.71
CA ILE A 84 19.57 7.46 22.54
C ILE A 84 19.18 7.03 21.13
N THR A 85 18.12 6.24 21.02
CA THR A 85 17.58 5.77 19.75
C THR A 85 16.16 6.26 19.60
N PHE A 86 15.86 6.94 18.50
CA PHE A 86 14.50 7.27 18.10
C PHE A 86 14.05 6.27 17.04
N THR A 87 12.89 5.68 17.25
CA THR A 87 12.24 4.78 16.30
C THR A 87 11.00 5.49 15.82
N VAL A 88 11.01 5.89 14.55
CA VAL A 88 9.79 6.32 13.88
C VAL A 88 9.07 5.05 13.49
N PHE A 89 7.87 4.88 14.03
CA PHE A 89 6.97 3.83 13.62
C PHE A 89 6.54 4.10 12.19
N HIS A 90 6.80 3.13 11.33
CA HIS A 90 6.15 3.02 10.05
C HIS A 90 5.11 1.92 10.23
N LYS A 91 3.88 2.14 9.79
CA LYS A 91 2.82 1.14 9.86
C LYS A 91 3.32 -0.16 9.19
N GLY A 92 3.73 -1.09 10.04
CA GLY A 92 4.43 -2.34 9.71
C GLY A 92 5.92 -2.13 9.38
N ASP A 93 6.81 -2.61 10.25
CA ASP A 93 8.24 -2.74 9.97
C ASP A 93 8.40 -3.70 8.80
N TYR A 94 8.51 -3.18 7.56
CA TYR A 94 8.61 -3.99 6.35
C TYR A 94 9.64 -5.11 6.55
N GLN A 95 9.18 -6.35 6.50
CA GLN A 95 10.04 -7.54 6.48
C GLN A 95 9.93 -8.15 5.09
N GLU A 96 11.04 -8.21 4.38
CA GLU A 96 11.08 -8.90 3.10
C GLU A 96 10.61 -10.36 3.28
N GLU A 97 9.64 -10.76 2.47
CA GLU A 97 9.01 -12.08 2.50
C GLU A 97 8.95 -12.60 1.07
N SER A 98 9.47 -13.81 0.81
CA SER A 98 9.37 -14.46 -0.50
C SER A 98 7.91 -14.66 -0.90
N ALA A 99 7.58 -14.62 -2.21
CA ALA A 99 6.19 -14.77 -2.65
C ALA A 99 5.59 -16.12 -2.24
N ALA A 100 6.38 -17.21 -2.26
CA ALA A 100 5.93 -18.52 -1.80
C ALA A 100 5.51 -18.53 -0.32
N GLN A 101 6.23 -17.81 0.54
CA GLN A 101 5.90 -17.69 1.96
C GLN A 101 4.69 -16.79 2.19
N ALA A 102 4.57 -15.69 1.43
CA ALA A 102 3.38 -14.85 1.45
C ALA A 102 2.12 -15.64 1.06
N VAL A 103 2.17 -16.40 -0.04
CA VAL A 103 1.05 -17.28 -0.48
C VAL A 103 0.66 -18.29 0.61
N LYS A 104 1.65 -18.92 1.26
CA LYS A 104 1.40 -19.84 2.38
C LYS A 104 0.71 -19.14 3.56
N ASN A 105 1.09 -17.89 3.83
CA ASN A 105 0.57 -17.11 4.94
C ASN A 105 -0.79 -16.45 4.63
N MET A 106 -1.14 -16.22 3.36
CA MET A 106 -2.43 -15.62 2.96
C MET A 106 -3.67 -16.41 3.41
N GLY A 107 -3.53 -17.72 3.65
CA GLY A 107 -4.59 -18.57 4.20
C GLY A 107 -5.89 -18.50 3.40
N LEU A 108 -7.04 -18.48 4.10
CA LEU A 108 -8.33 -18.24 3.46
C LEU A 108 -8.46 -16.76 3.06
N GLY A 109 -8.80 -16.55 1.78
CA GLY A 109 -8.98 -15.22 1.20
C GLY A 109 -10.39 -14.99 0.69
N THR A 110 -10.78 -13.72 0.60
CA THR A 110 -12.01 -13.27 -0.07
C THR A 110 -11.73 -12.08 -0.99
N CYS A 111 -12.66 -11.78 -1.90
CA CYS A 111 -12.60 -10.58 -2.74
C CYS A 111 -13.74 -9.63 -2.36
N PHE A 112 -13.43 -8.33 -2.21
CA PHE A 112 -14.44 -7.28 -2.14
C PHE A 112 -14.77 -6.79 -3.55
N GLY A 113 -15.51 -7.63 -4.28
CA GLY A 113 -15.96 -7.33 -5.64
C GLY A 113 -17.28 -6.55 -5.68
N ASN A 114 -17.57 -5.99 -6.84
CA ASN A 114 -18.71 -5.11 -7.12
C ASN A 114 -18.82 -3.89 -6.18
N CYS A 115 -17.68 -3.41 -5.70
CA CYS A 115 -17.54 -2.25 -4.82
C CYS A 115 -16.61 -1.21 -5.45
N LEU A 116 -15.32 -1.18 -5.10
CA LEU A 116 -14.35 -0.24 -5.70
C LEU A 116 -14.01 -0.57 -7.17
N ASP A 117 -14.38 -1.74 -7.65
CA ASP A 117 -14.33 -2.16 -9.04
C ASP A 117 -15.54 -1.70 -9.85
N ALA A 118 -16.64 -1.31 -9.21
CA ALA A 118 -17.89 -1.01 -9.88
C ALA A 118 -17.80 0.24 -10.78
N VAL A 119 -18.40 0.14 -11.97
CA VAL A 119 -18.42 1.21 -12.98
C VAL A 119 -19.82 1.62 -13.42
N ASP A 120 -20.02 2.91 -13.67
CA ASP A 120 -21.26 3.48 -14.20
C ASP A 120 -20.96 4.63 -15.15
N ILE A 121 -21.24 4.46 -16.45
CA ILE A 121 -20.91 5.42 -17.50
C ILE A 121 -21.59 6.78 -17.30
N ASN A 122 -22.66 6.82 -16.52
CA ASN A 122 -23.38 8.06 -16.22
C ASN A 122 -22.80 8.82 -15.02
N LYS A 123 -21.79 8.26 -14.35
CA LYS A 123 -21.14 8.87 -13.20
C LYS A 123 -19.79 9.48 -13.55
N THR A 124 -19.49 10.61 -12.91
CA THR A 124 -18.17 11.26 -12.97
C THR A 124 -17.77 11.75 -11.58
N MET A 125 -16.47 11.88 -11.32
CA MET A 125 -15.98 12.44 -10.04
C MET A 125 -16.44 13.88 -9.79
N GLU A 126 -16.86 14.62 -10.82
CA GLU A 126 -17.41 15.98 -10.68
C GLU A 126 -18.87 15.99 -10.18
N LYS A 127 -19.64 14.94 -10.46
CA LYS A 127 -21.09 14.90 -10.21
C LYS A 127 -21.50 13.88 -9.15
N ASN A 128 -20.58 13.00 -8.77
CA ASN A 128 -20.85 11.87 -7.89
C ASN A 128 -19.77 11.78 -6.80
N SER A 129 -20.20 11.35 -5.62
CA SER A 129 -19.29 11.02 -4.54
C SER A 129 -18.64 9.65 -4.78
N VAL A 130 -17.53 9.39 -4.09
CA VAL A 130 -16.89 8.08 -4.10
C VAL A 130 -17.85 6.97 -3.66
N THR A 131 -18.70 7.24 -2.67
CA THR A 131 -19.72 6.30 -2.19
C THR A 131 -20.76 5.97 -3.25
N ASP A 132 -21.11 6.91 -4.14
CA ASP A 132 -22.04 6.63 -5.24
C ASP A 132 -21.48 5.61 -6.23
N PHE A 133 -20.15 5.57 -6.42
CA PHE A 133 -19.47 4.56 -7.22
C PHE A 133 -19.46 3.20 -6.51
N GLU A 134 -19.04 3.14 -5.25
CA GLU A 134 -19.01 1.88 -4.47
C GLU A 134 -20.38 1.20 -4.40
N LYS A 135 -21.47 1.98 -4.43
CA LYS A 135 -22.84 1.47 -4.40
C LYS A 135 -23.43 1.14 -5.78
N CYS A 136 -22.77 1.50 -6.89
CA CYS A 136 -23.45 1.51 -8.19
C CYS A 136 -23.83 0.12 -8.71
N TRP A 137 -23.22 -0.95 -8.19
CA TRP A 137 -23.57 -2.35 -8.46
C TRP A 137 -24.27 -3.05 -7.27
N GLY A 138 -24.80 -2.29 -6.31
CA GLY A 138 -25.70 -2.79 -5.25
C GLY A 138 -25.01 -3.24 -3.97
N GLN A 139 -23.69 -3.07 -3.83
CA GLN A 139 -22.97 -3.31 -2.58
C GLN A 139 -23.09 -2.11 -1.62
N GLU A 140 -22.90 -2.36 -0.34
CA GLU A 140 -22.62 -1.30 0.62
C GLU A 140 -21.11 -1.00 0.66
N PRO A 141 -20.69 0.26 0.89
CA PRO A 141 -19.29 0.64 1.02
C PRO A 141 -18.58 -0.22 2.05
N THR A 142 -17.34 -0.61 1.71
CA THR A 142 -16.56 -1.45 2.61
C THR A 142 -16.35 -0.72 3.94
N THR A 143 -16.54 -1.42 5.06
CA THR A 143 -16.33 -0.86 6.40
C THR A 143 -15.28 -1.66 7.17
N LYS A 144 -14.62 -1.04 8.15
CA LYS A 144 -13.69 -1.73 9.04
C LYS A 144 -14.32 -2.95 9.71
N SER A 145 -15.57 -2.85 10.15
CA SER A 145 -16.30 -3.95 10.80
C SER A 145 -16.46 -5.20 9.90
N MET A 146 -16.56 -5.03 8.58
CA MET A 146 -16.60 -6.15 7.64
C MET A 146 -15.26 -6.91 7.62
N VAL A 147 -14.14 -6.18 7.64
CA VAL A 147 -12.79 -6.78 7.68
C VAL A 147 -12.51 -7.41 9.05
N ASP A 148 -12.88 -6.74 10.13
CA ASP A 148 -12.75 -7.27 11.50
C ASP A 148 -13.52 -8.59 11.64
N PHE A 149 -14.71 -8.67 11.02
CA PHE A 149 -15.49 -9.90 10.96
C PHE A 149 -14.74 -11.01 10.21
N LEU A 150 -14.13 -10.72 9.05
CA LEU A 150 -13.36 -11.72 8.31
C LEU A 150 -12.18 -12.24 9.13
N LYS A 151 -11.37 -11.35 9.73
CA LYS A 151 -10.23 -11.74 10.57
C LYS A 151 -10.66 -12.64 11.72
N LYS A 152 -11.74 -12.26 12.42
CA LYS A 152 -12.32 -13.03 13.53
C LYS A 152 -12.77 -14.44 13.11
N ASN A 153 -13.18 -14.61 11.85
CA ASN A 153 -13.64 -15.88 11.29
C ASN A 153 -12.56 -16.65 10.52
N GLY A 154 -11.27 -16.30 10.70
CA GLY A 154 -10.14 -17.09 10.21
C GLY A 154 -9.69 -16.78 8.78
N PHE A 155 -10.20 -15.71 8.16
CA PHE A 155 -9.62 -15.19 6.92
C PHE A 155 -8.30 -14.49 7.23
N ASN A 156 -7.33 -14.60 6.33
CA ASN A 156 -6.04 -13.93 6.47
C ASN A 156 -5.65 -13.09 5.25
N SER A 157 -6.47 -13.08 4.20
CA SER A 157 -6.27 -12.21 3.04
C SER A 157 -7.58 -11.62 2.51
N VAL A 158 -7.49 -10.42 1.95
CA VAL A 158 -8.55 -9.75 1.19
C VAL A 158 -7.97 -9.23 -0.12
N ARG A 159 -8.64 -9.53 -1.23
CA ARG A 159 -8.40 -8.90 -2.53
C ARG A 159 -9.36 -7.73 -2.71
N ILE A 160 -8.82 -6.53 -2.86
CA ILE A 160 -9.54 -5.29 -3.14
C ILE A 160 -9.46 -5.05 -4.65
N ALA A 161 -10.55 -5.35 -5.33
CA ALA A 161 -10.71 -5.07 -6.75
C ALA A 161 -10.96 -3.56 -6.94
N VAL A 162 -10.15 -2.88 -7.77
CA VAL A 162 -10.30 -1.42 -8.00
C VAL A 162 -10.24 -1.11 -9.49
N THR A 163 -11.24 -0.37 -9.96
CA THR A 163 -11.25 0.18 -11.32
C THR A 163 -10.85 1.65 -11.27
N TRP A 164 -10.03 2.11 -12.21
CA TRP A 164 -9.38 3.42 -12.13
C TRP A 164 -9.82 4.42 -13.19
N PHE A 165 -10.18 3.97 -14.39
CA PHE A 165 -10.38 4.86 -15.54
C PHE A 165 -11.42 5.98 -15.34
N GLN A 166 -12.48 5.79 -14.55
CA GLN A 166 -13.48 6.84 -14.25
C GLN A 166 -13.01 7.86 -13.23
N HIS A 167 -11.89 7.56 -12.58
CA HIS A 167 -11.30 8.32 -11.49
C HIS A 167 -9.94 8.89 -11.89
N MET A 168 -9.58 8.84 -13.17
CA MET A 168 -8.39 9.48 -13.71
C MET A 168 -8.79 10.79 -14.42
N LYS A 169 -8.04 11.86 -14.17
CA LYS A 169 -8.15 13.12 -14.90
C LYS A 169 -7.53 12.97 -16.29
N GLU A 170 -7.72 13.99 -17.13
CA GLU A 170 -7.21 14.00 -18.51
C GLU A 170 -5.67 13.85 -18.57
N ASP A 171 -4.96 14.41 -17.60
CA ASP A 171 -3.49 14.27 -17.47
C ASP A 171 -3.05 12.90 -16.93
N GLY A 172 -3.99 12.00 -16.64
CA GLY A 172 -3.74 10.67 -16.09
C GLY A 172 -3.57 10.63 -14.57
N THR A 173 -3.66 11.77 -13.86
CA THR A 173 -3.64 11.78 -12.40
C THR A 173 -4.89 11.13 -11.84
N VAL A 174 -4.76 10.29 -10.82
CA VAL A 174 -5.91 9.72 -10.10
C VAL A 174 -6.52 10.81 -9.23
N ASP A 175 -7.85 10.87 -9.19
CA ASP A 175 -8.59 11.75 -8.30
C ASP A 175 -8.25 11.44 -6.83
N GLU A 176 -7.92 12.50 -6.09
CA GLU A 176 -7.42 12.38 -4.72
C GLU A 176 -8.47 11.77 -3.79
N ALA A 177 -9.76 12.06 -3.99
CA ALA A 177 -10.83 11.48 -3.18
C ALA A 177 -10.96 9.97 -3.41
N TRP A 178 -10.79 9.52 -4.66
CA TRP A 178 -10.79 8.11 -4.99
C TRP A 178 -9.58 7.38 -4.38
N MET A 179 -8.37 7.93 -4.56
CA MET A 179 -7.16 7.34 -3.98
C MET A 179 -7.22 7.28 -2.44
N ASN A 180 -7.78 8.31 -1.78
CA ASN A 180 -7.99 8.31 -0.33
C ASN A 180 -8.94 7.22 0.12
N ARG A 181 -10.02 6.96 -0.63
CA ARG A 181 -10.94 5.88 -0.28
C ARG A 181 -10.31 4.51 -0.48
N VAL A 182 -9.59 4.29 -1.59
CA VAL A 182 -8.85 3.04 -1.80
C VAL A 182 -7.88 2.80 -0.65
N GLN A 183 -7.16 3.85 -0.23
CA GLN A 183 -6.26 3.78 0.92
C GLN A 183 -6.99 3.43 2.22
N GLU A 184 -8.14 4.03 2.48
CA GLU A 184 -8.94 3.71 3.67
C GLU A 184 -9.36 2.23 3.71
N VAL A 185 -9.77 1.65 2.58
CA VAL A 185 -10.15 0.23 2.52
C VAL A 185 -8.93 -0.69 2.67
N VAL A 186 -7.79 -0.33 2.07
CA VAL A 186 -6.50 -1.02 2.29
C VAL A 186 -6.10 -0.96 3.76
N ASP A 187 -6.27 0.19 4.41
CA ASP A 187 -5.95 0.39 5.82
C ASP A 187 -6.74 -0.56 6.71
N TYR A 188 -8.03 -0.78 6.45
CA TYR A 188 -8.84 -1.73 7.22
C TYR A 188 -8.26 -3.15 7.20
N VAL A 189 -7.69 -3.59 6.07
CA VAL A 189 -7.08 -4.93 5.90
C VAL A 189 -5.73 -4.99 6.62
N ILE A 190 -4.88 -3.99 6.39
CA ILE A 190 -3.52 -3.96 6.93
C ILE A 190 -3.54 -3.75 8.46
N ASP A 191 -4.44 -2.94 8.98
CA ASP A 191 -4.63 -2.75 10.44
C ASP A 191 -5.09 -4.03 11.16
N ASN A 192 -5.65 -5.00 10.42
CA ASN A 192 -6.00 -6.33 10.94
C ASN A 192 -4.86 -7.35 10.82
N GLY A 193 -3.67 -6.93 10.35
CA GLY A 193 -2.56 -7.83 10.06
C GLY A 193 -2.96 -8.93 9.08
N MET A 194 -3.72 -8.56 8.04
CA MET A 194 -4.13 -9.43 6.95
C MET A 194 -3.41 -9.03 5.67
N TYR A 195 -3.23 -9.97 4.75
CA TYR A 195 -2.74 -9.67 3.42
C TYR A 195 -3.79 -8.91 2.61
N CYS A 196 -3.36 -7.87 1.92
CA CYS A 196 -4.19 -7.07 1.02
C CYS A 196 -3.65 -7.19 -0.40
N ILE A 197 -4.47 -7.66 -1.34
CA ILE A 197 -4.14 -7.61 -2.78
C ILE A 197 -4.88 -6.42 -3.39
N LEU A 198 -4.13 -5.44 -3.92
CA LEU A 198 -4.68 -4.26 -4.59
C LEU A 198 -4.38 -4.33 -6.08
N ASN A 199 -5.39 -4.15 -6.94
CA ASN A 199 -5.24 -4.36 -8.38
C ASN A 199 -5.75 -3.22 -9.27
N VAL A 200 -5.61 -3.43 -10.58
CA VAL A 200 -6.28 -2.67 -11.66
C VAL A 200 -7.31 -3.60 -12.32
N HIS A 201 -8.60 -3.31 -12.16
CA HIS A 201 -9.69 -4.27 -12.37
C HIS A 201 -10.41 -4.13 -13.73
N HIS A 202 -11.52 -3.39 -13.80
CA HIS A 202 -12.29 -3.20 -15.05
C HIS A 202 -11.70 -2.16 -16.00
N ASP A 203 -10.47 -1.70 -15.75
CA ASP A 203 -9.62 -1.14 -16.81
C ASP A 203 -9.26 -2.22 -17.86
N THR A 204 -9.39 -3.50 -17.48
CA THR A 204 -9.34 -4.69 -18.33
C THR A 204 -10.71 -5.38 -18.44
N GLY A 205 -10.78 -6.54 -19.09
CA GLY A 205 -12.01 -7.31 -19.25
C GLY A 205 -12.88 -6.85 -20.42
N ALA A 206 -14.16 -7.20 -20.33
CA ALA A 206 -15.21 -6.83 -21.26
C ALA A 206 -16.56 -6.84 -20.55
N ASP A 207 -17.46 -5.95 -20.95
CA ASP A 207 -18.85 -6.01 -20.51
C ASP A 207 -19.66 -7.04 -21.32
N PRO A 208 -20.66 -7.67 -20.68
CA PRO A 208 -21.72 -8.36 -21.41
C PRO A 208 -22.67 -7.31 -22.03
N ASP A 209 -22.45 -7.03 -23.32
CA ASP A 209 -23.32 -6.32 -24.27
C ASP A 209 -23.78 -4.87 -23.96
N ASP A 210 -23.69 -4.01 -24.98
CA ASP A 210 -24.23 -2.64 -25.15
C ASP A 210 -23.84 -1.56 -24.12
N LYS A 211 -22.94 -1.85 -23.18
CA LYS A 211 -22.33 -0.82 -22.33
C LYS A 211 -20.98 -0.43 -22.91
N SER A 212 -20.84 0.85 -23.30
CA SER A 212 -19.60 1.38 -23.87
C SER A 212 -18.61 1.80 -22.78
N TYR A 213 -18.25 0.91 -21.84
CA TYR A 213 -17.19 1.22 -20.90
C TYR A 213 -15.82 1.08 -21.59
N THR A 214 -14.91 1.97 -21.22
CA THR A 214 -13.57 2.02 -21.82
C THR A 214 -12.62 1.09 -21.06
N HIS A 215 -12.68 -0.21 -21.35
CA HIS A 215 -11.61 -1.14 -20.97
C HIS A 215 -10.38 -0.84 -21.82
N TRP A 216 -9.49 0.02 -21.32
CA TRP A 216 -8.43 0.62 -22.14
C TRP A 216 -7.14 -0.21 -22.16
N ILE A 217 -6.99 -1.19 -21.26
CA ILE A 217 -5.84 -2.08 -21.19
C ILE A 217 -6.21 -3.41 -21.88
N LYS A 218 -5.63 -3.66 -23.06
CA LYS A 218 -5.88 -4.86 -23.86
C LYS A 218 -4.59 -5.60 -24.18
N ALA A 219 -4.69 -6.92 -24.28
CA ALA A 219 -3.63 -7.81 -24.74
C ALA A 219 -3.50 -7.67 -26.26
N ASP A 220 -2.96 -6.55 -26.68
CA ASP A 220 -2.76 -6.16 -28.06
C ASP A 220 -1.54 -5.23 -28.14
N LEU A 221 -0.70 -5.43 -29.16
CA LEU A 221 0.58 -4.73 -29.24
C LEU A 221 0.41 -3.23 -29.54
N ASP A 222 -0.57 -2.87 -30.36
CA ASP A 222 -0.82 -1.47 -30.71
C ASP A 222 -1.48 -0.76 -29.52
N ASN A 223 -2.43 -1.41 -28.85
CA ASN A 223 -2.99 -0.92 -27.60
C ASN A 223 -1.90 -0.67 -26.54
N TYR A 224 -0.98 -1.64 -26.35
CA TYR A 224 0.15 -1.51 -25.44
C TYR A 224 1.02 -0.30 -25.80
N ASN A 225 1.43 -0.17 -27.06
CA ASN A 225 2.27 0.95 -27.50
C ASN A 225 1.59 2.31 -27.28
N ALA A 226 0.27 2.39 -27.44
CA ALA A 226 -0.50 3.61 -27.23
C ALA A 226 -0.69 3.95 -25.74
N ASN A 227 -0.83 2.95 -24.87
CA ASN A 227 -1.30 3.13 -23.50
C ASN A 227 -0.24 2.85 -22.42
N LYS A 228 0.94 2.32 -22.78
CA LYS A 228 2.03 1.97 -21.85
C LYS A 228 2.35 3.09 -20.87
N THR A 229 2.57 4.31 -21.37
CA THR A 229 2.94 5.46 -20.52
C THR A 229 1.85 5.79 -19.50
N LYS A 230 0.57 5.72 -19.90
CA LYS A 230 -0.56 5.94 -19.00
C LYS A 230 -0.65 4.84 -17.93
N PHE A 231 -0.40 3.59 -18.31
CA PHE A 231 -0.37 2.46 -17.40
C PHE A 231 0.78 2.54 -16.39
N GLU A 232 1.99 2.86 -16.85
CA GLU A 232 3.16 3.08 -15.99
C GLU A 232 2.92 4.26 -15.03
N TYR A 233 2.26 5.33 -15.50
CA TYR A 233 1.92 6.47 -14.67
C TYR A 233 0.87 6.15 -13.59
N LEU A 234 -0.16 5.36 -13.93
CA LEU A 234 -1.14 4.88 -12.95
C LEU A 234 -0.45 4.05 -11.85
N TRP A 235 0.35 3.05 -12.24
CA TRP A 235 1.07 2.22 -11.27
C TRP A 235 2.10 2.99 -10.46
N THR A 236 2.75 4.01 -11.03
CA THR A 236 3.66 4.89 -10.30
C THR A 236 2.93 5.67 -9.21
N GLN A 237 1.71 6.15 -9.47
CA GLN A 237 0.89 6.85 -8.47
C GLN A 237 0.44 5.91 -7.35
N ILE A 238 -0.07 4.73 -7.69
CA ILE A 238 -0.47 3.69 -6.72
C ILE A 238 0.74 3.29 -5.87
N ALA A 239 1.85 2.91 -6.50
CA ALA A 239 3.04 2.46 -5.78
C ALA A 239 3.62 3.55 -4.87
N ASN A 240 3.64 4.82 -5.30
CA ASN A 240 4.07 5.94 -4.44
C ASN A 240 3.13 6.19 -3.26
N ARG A 241 1.82 6.05 -3.46
CA ARG A 241 0.82 6.20 -2.40
C ARG A 241 1.03 5.17 -1.28
N PHE A 242 1.30 3.94 -1.69
CA PHE A 242 1.29 2.76 -0.82
C PHE A 242 2.70 2.26 -0.44
N LYS A 243 3.77 2.98 -0.78
CA LYS A 243 5.16 2.51 -0.60
C LYS A 243 5.57 2.26 0.85
N ASN A 244 4.90 2.89 1.82
CA ASN A 244 5.25 2.77 3.25
C ASN A 244 4.44 1.69 3.98
N TYR A 245 3.63 0.90 3.26
CA TYR A 245 2.95 -0.26 3.82
C TYR A 245 3.91 -1.44 3.88
N ASP A 246 3.74 -2.32 4.86
CA ASP A 246 4.57 -3.53 5.00
C ASP A 246 4.32 -4.57 3.89
N GLN A 247 4.95 -5.74 4.03
CA GLN A 247 4.88 -6.83 3.06
C GLN A 247 3.50 -7.48 2.91
N HIS A 248 2.54 -7.21 3.81
CA HIS A 248 1.18 -7.73 3.70
C HIS A 248 0.41 -7.09 2.54
N LEU A 249 0.80 -5.87 2.11
CA LEU A 249 0.24 -5.26 0.91
C LEU A 249 0.97 -5.76 -0.35
N VAL A 250 0.21 -6.37 -1.24
CA VAL A 250 0.65 -6.97 -2.51
C VAL A 250 -0.07 -6.25 -3.66
N PHE A 251 0.66 -5.94 -4.73
CA PHE A 251 0.07 -5.33 -5.93
C PHE A 251 -0.16 -6.37 -7.02
N GLU A 252 -1.31 -6.32 -7.67
CA GLU A 252 -1.66 -7.15 -8.82
C GLU A 252 -1.82 -6.27 -10.06
N GLY A 253 -0.96 -6.46 -11.06
CA GLY A 253 -0.77 -5.52 -12.18
C GLY A 253 -2.03 -5.22 -13.00
N TYR A 254 -2.90 -6.21 -13.18
CA TYR A 254 -4.12 -6.15 -13.96
C TYR A 254 -4.97 -7.41 -13.73
N ASN A 255 -6.29 -7.32 -13.89
CA ASN A 255 -7.24 -8.41 -13.64
C ASN A 255 -7.31 -9.45 -14.79
N GLU A 256 -8.08 -9.16 -15.84
CA GLU A 256 -8.44 -10.10 -16.92
C GLU A 256 -8.21 -9.43 -18.27
N MET A 257 -6.96 -9.38 -18.69
CA MET A 257 -6.61 -8.72 -19.95
C MET A 257 -7.01 -9.59 -21.14
N LEU A 258 -7.93 -9.08 -21.98
CA LEU A 258 -8.41 -9.72 -23.20
C LEU A 258 -7.78 -9.08 -24.44
N ASP A 259 -7.86 -9.77 -25.57
CA ASP A 259 -7.44 -9.18 -26.86
C ASP A 259 -8.38 -8.05 -27.30
N ALA A 260 -8.05 -7.38 -28.41
CA ALA A 260 -8.87 -6.31 -28.96
C ALA A 260 -10.31 -6.74 -29.32
N ASN A 261 -10.58 -8.05 -29.40
CA ASN A 261 -11.89 -8.61 -29.73
C ASN A 261 -12.64 -9.13 -28.49
N ASN A 262 -12.13 -8.89 -27.28
CA ASN A 262 -12.72 -9.40 -26.03
C ASN A 262 -12.86 -10.93 -26.00
N THR A 263 -11.87 -11.64 -26.56
CA THR A 263 -11.90 -13.10 -26.64
C THR A 263 -11.52 -13.72 -25.29
N TRP A 264 -12.37 -14.61 -24.78
CA TRP A 264 -12.11 -15.34 -23.54
C TRP A 264 -11.35 -16.65 -23.79
N ASN A 265 -10.73 -17.17 -22.73
CA ASN A 265 -9.85 -18.34 -22.72
C ASN A 265 -8.53 -18.10 -23.44
N GLU A 266 -8.53 -17.84 -24.74
CA GLU A 266 -7.32 -17.68 -25.56
C GLU A 266 -7.51 -16.54 -26.59
N PRO A 267 -6.46 -15.75 -26.93
CA PRO A 267 -6.58 -14.68 -27.90
C PRO A 267 -6.76 -15.23 -29.31
N LYS A 268 -7.44 -14.46 -30.18
CA LYS A 268 -7.54 -14.83 -31.62
C LYS A 268 -6.20 -14.81 -32.34
N ASN A 269 -5.20 -14.12 -31.79
CA ASN A 269 -3.87 -13.98 -32.37
C ASN A 269 -2.80 -14.09 -31.28
N ALA A 270 -1.83 -15.00 -31.46
CA ALA A 270 -0.72 -15.18 -30.50
C ALA A 270 0.13 -13.92 -30.28
N ASN A 271 0.13 -12.93 -31.20
CA ASN A 271 0.77 -11.64 -30.95
C ASN A 271 0.15 -10.87 -29.78
N SER A 272 -1.09 -11.16 -29.37
CA SER A 272 -1.72 -10.59 -28.18
C SER A 272 -0.91 -10.83 -26.90
N TYR A 273 -0.22 -11.97 -26.81
CA TYR A 273 0.66 -12.28 -25.69
C TYR A 273 1.84 -11.30 -25.59
N LYS A 274 2.29 -10.68 -26.69
CA LYS A 274 3.34 -9.64 -26.65
C LYS A 274 2.85 -8.38 -25.94
N GLY A 275 1.61 -7.96 -26.20
CA GLY A 275 0.98 -6.84 -25.49
C GLY A 275 0.86 -7.13 -24.00
N LEU A 276 0.32 -8.31 -23.65
CA LEU A 276 0.18 -8.76 -22.26
C LEU A 276 1.52 -8.81 -21.52
N ASN A 277 2.52 -9.48 -22.10
CA ASN A 277 3.85 -9.60 -21.50
C ASN A 277 4.56 -8.23 -21.41
N GLY A 278 4.29 -7.32 -22.35
CA GLY A 278 4.75 -5.93 -22.29
C GLY A 278 4.17 -5.16 -21.09
N TYR A 279 2.86 -5.29 -20.85
CA TYR A 279 2.21 -4.72 -19.66
C TYR A 279 2.75 -5.32 -18.36
N ALA A 280 2.92 -6.65 -18.30
CA ALA A 280 3.48 -7.34 -17.14
C ALA A 280 4.87 -6.78 -16.75
N GLN A 281 5.76 -6.62 -17.73
CA GLN A 281 7.08 -6.04 -17.49
C GLN A 281 7.01 -4.55 -17.11
N SER A 282 6.12 -3.79 -17.74
CA SER A 282 5.93 -2.36 -17.45
C SER A 282 5.42 -2.13 -16.04
N PHE A 283 4.52 -3.00 -15.56
CA PHE A 283 4.01 -2.98 -14.19
C PHE A 283 5.15 -3.18 -13.18
N VAL A 284 5.94 -4.25 -13.34
CA VAL A 284 7.08 -4.53 -12.44
C VAL A 284 8.05 -3.36 -12.46
N ASN A 285 8.43 -2.86 -13.63
CA ASN A 285 9.34 -1.74 -13.76
C ASN A 285 8.82 -0.46 -13.05
N ALA A 286 7.56 -0.11 -13.28
CA ALA A 286 6.95 1.08 -12.69
C ALA A 286 6.92 1.00 -11.16
N VAL A 287 6.50 -0.14 -10.59
CA VAL A 287 6.48 -0.32 -9.14
C VAL A 287 7.89 -0.29 -8.55
N ARG A 288 8.84 -1.05 -9.12
CA ARG A 288 10.21 -1.17 -8.60
C ARG A 288 10.99 0.15 -8.64
N ALA A 289 10.54 1.13 -9.43
CA ALA A 289 11.14 2.46 -9.54
C ALA A 289 10.73 3.44 -8.41
N THR A 290 9.77 3.10 -7.55
CA THR A 290 9.16 4.08 -6.61
C THR A 290 9.75 4.15 -5.19
N GLY A 291 10.79 3.38 -4.88
CA GLY A 291 11.39 3.35 -3.53
C GLY A 291 10.48 2.69 -2.49
N ASN A 292 11.04 1.96 -1.52
CA ASN A 292 10.32 1.13 -0.53
C ASN A 292 9.36 0.08 -1.14
N ASN A 293 9.49 -0.18 -2.43
CA ASN A 293 8.73 -1.18 -3.19
C ASN A 293 9.68 -2.15 -3.93
N GLU A 294 10.97 -2.12 -3.61
CA GLU A 294 12.02 -2.89 -4.28
C GLU A 294 11.82 -4.41 -4.15
N THR A 295 11.22 -4.84 -3.05
CA THR A 295 11.05 -6.25 -2.67
C THR A 295 9.57 -6.60 -2.40
N ARG A 296 8.63 -5.65 -2.56
CA ARG A 296 7.19 -5.93 -2.39
C ARG A 296 6.77 -7.03 -3.36
N ASN A 297 6.06 -8.05 -2.86
CA ASN A 297 5.50 -9.09 -3.71
C ASN A 297 4.52 -8.49 -4.74
N LEU A 298 4.64 -8.92 -5.99
CA LEU A 298 3.81 -8.49 -7.11
C LEU A 298 3.14 -9.70 -7.76
N ILE A 299 1.91 -9.52 -8.22
CA ILE A 299 1.13 -10.53 -8.92
C ILE A 299 0.96 -10.09 -10.37
N VAL A 300 1.24 -11.01 -11.29
CA VAL A 300 0.95 -10.87 -12.71
C VAL A 300 -0.02 -11.96 -13.14
N ASN A 301 -1.06 -11.56 -13.84
CA ASN A 301 -2.09 -12.49 -14.29
C ASN A 301 -1.77 -12.98 -15.71
N THR A 302 -2.23 -14.19 -16.01
CA THR A 302 -2.24 -14.73 -17.36
C THR A 302 -3.26 -14.02 -18.24
N TYR A 303 -3.23 -14.29 -19.55
CA TYR A 303 -4.28 -13.85 -20.46
C TYR A 303 -5.66 -14.26 -19.95
N ALA A 304 -6.60 -13.31 -19.90
CA ALA A 304 -7.95 -13.52 -19.37
C ALA A 304 -8.02 -14.11 -17.94
N ALA A 305 -6.92 -14.06 -17.17
CA ALA A 305 -6.74 -14.88 -15.95
C ALA A 305 -7.06 -16.38 -16.16
N ALA A 306 -6.95 -16.86 -17.40
CA ALA A 306 -7.26 -18.22 -17.79
C ALA A 306 -6.10 -19.18 -17.48
N CYS A 307 -6.42 -20.48 -17.44
CA CYS A 307 -5.50 -21.55 -17.02
C CYS A 307 -5.28 -22.62 -18.10
N GLY A 308 -5.64 -22.33 -19.36
CA GLY A 308 -5.38 -23.24 -20.49
C GLY A 308 -3.90 -23.34 -20.84
N ASP A 309 -3.47 -24.48 -21.39
CA ASP A 309 -2.06 -24.75 -21.70
C ASP A 309 -1.45 -23.69 -22.64
N GLU A 310 -2.20 -23.23 -23.65
CA GLU A 310 -1.71 -22.21 -24.58
C GLU A 310 -1.45 -20.89 -23.85
N VAL A 311 -2.35 -20.48 -22.96
CA VAL A 311 -2.19 -19.28 -22.13
C VAL A 311 -0.98 -19.39 -21.20
N LEU A 312 -0.84 -20.52 -20.51
CA LEU A 312 0.25 -20.75 -19.56
C LEU A 312 1.61 -20.78 -20.26
N ASN A 313 1.70 -21.44 -21.43
CA ASN A 313 2.94 -21.56 -22.19
C ASN A 313 3.41 -20.22 -22.82
N ASN A 314 2.51 -19.25 -22.98
CA ASN A 314 2.82 -17.96 -23.58
C ASN A 314 2.95 -16.80 -22.57
N LEU A 315 2.74 -17.05 -21.28
CA LEU A 315 3.08 -16.07 -20.25
C LEU A 315 4.60 -16.02 -20.07
N THR A 316 5.18 -14.84 -20.31
CA THR A 316 6.57 -14.57 -19.95
C THR A 316 6.57 -13.92 -18.58
N ILE A 317 7.14 -14.62 -17.58
CA ILE A 317 7.35 -14.04 -16.26
C ILE A 317 8.29 -12.82 -16.40
N PRO A 318 7.90 -11.63 -15.90
CA PRO A 318 8.74 -10.45 -15.99
C PRO A 318 10.12 -10.67 -15.38
N THR A 319 11.13 -10.03 -15.96
CA THR A 319 12.44 -9.94 -15.32
C THR A 319 12.32 -8.98 -14.14
N ASP A 320 12.79 -9.41 -12.97
CA ASP A 320 12.81 -8.63 -11.74
C ASP A 320 14.20 -8.73 -11.07
N LYS A 321 14.55 -7.73 -10.27
CA LYS A 321 15.80 -7.70 -9.48
C LYS A 321 15.71 -8.55 -8.21
N VAL A 322 14.50 -8.93 -7.81
CA VAL A 322 14.21 -9.82 -6.69
C VAL A 322 13.64 -11.13 -7.23
N SER A 323 13.99 -12.24 -6.61
CA SER A 323 13.38 -13.53 -6.95
C SER A 323 11.96 -13.59 -6.41
N GLY A 324 11.00 -13.96 -7.26
CA GLY A 324 9.66 -14.36 -6.83
C GLY A 324 9.68 -15.63 -6.00
#